data_AF-A0AAW9W8H3-F1
#
_entry.id   AF-A0AAW9W8H3-F1
#
_cell.length_a   1.000
_cell.length_b   1.000
_cell.length_c   1.000
_cell.angle_alpha   90.00
_cell.angle_beta   90.00
_cell.angle_gamma   90.00
#
_symmetry.space_group_name_H-M   'P 1'
#
loop_
_entity.id
_entity.type
_entity.pdbx_description
1 polymer ?
#
loop_
_entity_poly.entity_id
_entity_poly.type
_entity_poly.pdbx_seq_one_letter_code
_entity_poly.pdbx_strand_id
1 'polypeptide(L)'
;LAVNKVDNPEMRNDIYDFYALGLGEPLPISSVHGIGTGDVLDAIVENLPNEYEEENPDVIKFSLIGRPNVGKSSLINAILGEDRVI
;
A
#
# COMPACT_ATOMS: atom_id res chain seq x y z
N LEU A 1 1.15 5.78 12.34
CA LEU A 1 1.42 4.40 12.83
C LEU A 1 0.11 3.78 13.32
N ALA A 2 -0.30 2.59 12.88
CA ALA A 2 -1.53 1.95 13.39
C ALA A 2 -1.21 1.01 14.57
N VAL A 3 -1.85 1.23 15.72
CA VAL A 3 -1.70 0.41 16.94
C VAL A 3 -2.95 -0.43 17.13
N ASN A 4 -2.84 -1.74 16.92
CA ASN A 4 -3.99 -2.64 16.93
C ASN A 4 -4.26 -3.26 18.31
N LYS A 5 -5.47 -3.81 18.48
CA LYS A 5 -6.02 -4.45 19.70
C LYS A 5 -6.35 -3.46 20.82
N VAL A 6 -6.64 -2.21 20.48
CA VAL A 6 -7.18 -1.23 21.45
C VAL A 6 -8.67 -1.49 21.63
N ASP A 7 -8.99 -2.60 22.30
CA ASP A 7 -10.34 -3.17 22.36
C ASP A 7 -11.20 -2.53 23.47
N ASN A 8 -10.57 -1.85 24.43
CA ASN A 8 -11.24 -1.15 25.52
C ASN A 8 -10.61 0.22 25.81
N PRO A 9 -11.29 1.12 26.54
CA PRO A 9 -10.79 2.47 26.80
C PRO A 9 -9.50 2.52 27.65
N GLU A 10 -9.26 1.54 28.52
CA GLU A 10 -8.11 1.53 29.43
C GLU A 10 -6.79 1.37 28.66
N MET A 11 -6.81 0.58 27.59
CA MET A 11 -5.67 0.37 26.68
C MET A 11 -5.30 1.62 25.87
N ARG A 12 -6.11 2.69 25.90
CA ARG A 12 -5.74 3.96 25.24
C ARG A 12 -4.56 4.64 25.92
N ASN A 13 -4.34 4.40 27.21
CA ASN A 13 -3.19 4.97 27.91
C ASN A 13 -1.87 4.35 27.42
N ASP A 14 -1.89 3.09 26.98
CA ASP A 14 -0.70 2.39 26.46
C ASP A 14 -0.25 2.94 25.09
N ILE A 15 -1.08 3.76 24.44
CA ILE A 15 -0.75 4.40 23.15
C ILE A 15 0.44 5.35 23.31
N TYR A 16 0.60 5.99 24.49
CA TYR A 16 1.65 6.98 24.70
C TYR A 16 3.07 6.42 24.50
N ASP A 17 3.29 5.15 24.83
CA ASP A 17 4.58 4.49 24.65
C ASP A 17 4.98 4.39 23.17
N PHE A 18 4.02 4.33 22.25
CA PHE A 18 4.27 4.23 20.81
C PHE A 18 4.79 5.53 20.18
N TYR A 19 4.64 6.68 20.86
CA TYR A 19 5.29 7.92 20.43
C TYR A 19 6.81 7.81 20.43
N ALA A 20 7.39 6.95 21.27
CA ALA A 20 8.84 6.74 21.32
C ALA A 20 9.42 6.21 20.00
N LEU A 21 8.60 5.65 19.10
CA LEU A 21 9.02 5.20 17.78
C LEU A 21 9.28 6.34 16.78
N GLY A 22 8.81 7.56 17.06
CA GLY A 22 9.04 8.72 16.19
C GLY A 22 8.30 8.66 14.85
N LEU A 23 7.24 7.86 14.72
CA LEU A 23 6.47 7.64 13.49
C LEU A 23 5.22 8.53 13.37
N GLY A 24 5.26 9.71 14.00
CA GLY A 24 4.12 10.63 14.09
C GLY A 24 3.04 10.15 15.07
N GLU A 25 1.81 10.63 14.86
CA GLU A 25 0.67 10.31 15.71
C GLU A 25 0.26 8.82 15.55
N PRO A 26 0.22 8.04 16.66
CA PRO A 26 -0.32 6.69 16.62
C PRO A 26 -1.85 6.69 16.49
N LEU A 27 -2.37 5.89 15.57
CA LEU A 27 -3.79 5.67 15.32
C LEU A 27 -4.23 4.39 16.04
N PRO A 28 -5.01 4.48 17.12
CA PRO A 28 -5.50 3.30 17.83
C PRO A 28 -6.65 2.64 17.09
N ILE A 29 -6.53 1.33 16.88
CA ILE A 29 -7.56 0.54 16.21
C ILE A 29 -7.88 -0.74 16.97
N SER A 30 -9.10 -1.23 16.76
CA SER A 30 -9.48 -2.61 17.05
C SER A 30 -9.95 -3.27 15.76
N SER A 31 -9.15 -4.15 15.18
CA SER A 31 -9.57 -4.90 13.99
C SER A 31 -10.74 -5.85 14.26
N VAL A 32 -10.91 -6.31 15.51
CA VAL A 32 -11.99 -7.25 15.89
C VAL A 32 -13.32 -6.51 16.04
N HIS A 33 -13.30 -5.30 16.57
CA HIS A 33 -14.50 -4.49 16.79
C HIS A 33 -14.73 -3.42 15.71
N GLY A 34 -13.80 -3.27 14.77
CA GLY A 34 -13.87 -2.30 13.67
C GLY A 34 -13.60 -0.85 14.08
N ILE A 35 -13.13 -0.60 15.30
CA ILE A 35 -12.90 0.75 15.84
C ILE A 35 -11.64 1.35 15.21
N GLY A 36 -11.70 2.62 14.80
CA GLY A 36 -10.55 3.39 14.30
C GLY A 36 -10.05 3.00 12.90
N THR A 37 -10.63 1.97 12.27
CA THR A 37 -10.25 1.53 10.92
C THR A 37 -10.56 2.61 9.86
N GLY A 38 -11.63 3.38 10.04
CA GLY A 38 -11.96 4.52 9.17
C GLY A 38 -10.87 5.58 9.18
N ASP A 39 -10.45 6.01 10.37
CA ASP A 39 -9.40 7.02 10.53
C ASP A 39 -8.07 6.58 9.88
N VAL A 40 -7.74 5.29 9.94
CA VAL A 40 -6.58 4.74 9.25
C VAL A 40 -6.74 4.81 7.72
N LEU A 41 -7.92 4.48 7.20
CA LEU A 41 -8.18 4.55 5.75
C LEU A 41 -8.16 5.99 5.26
N ASP A 42 -8.73 6.94 6.01
CA ASP A 42 -8.72 8.35 5.67
C ASP A 42 -7.28 8.88 5.62
N ALA A 43 -6.47 8.59 6.65
CA ALA A 43 -5.06 8.95 6.65
C ALA A 43 -4.29 8.34 5.47
N ILE A 44 -4.61 7.12 5.03
CA ILE A 44 -4.00 6.52 3.83
C ILE A 44 -4.41 7.31 2.59
N VAL A 45 -5.71 7.57 2.40
CA VAL A 45 -6.25 8.25 1.21
C VAL A 45 -5.70 9.67 1.09
N GLU A 46 -5.58 10.40 2.20
CA GLU A 46 -4.99 11.74 2.23
C GLU A 46 -3.53 11.78 1.75
N ASN A 47 -2.81 10.66 1.90
CA ASN A 47 -1.42 10.53 1.49
C ASN A 47 -1.23 9.86 0.12
N LEU A 48 -2.31 9.48 -0.56
CA LEU A 48 -2.21 9.01 -1.94
C LEU A 48 -1.87 10.19 -2.87
N PRO A 49 -1.09 9.95 -3.94
CA PRO A 49 -0.81 10.98 -4.93
C PRO A 49 -2.11 11.47 -5.56
N ASN A 50 -2.29 12.80 -5.62
CA ASN A 50 -3.46 13.44 -6.22
C ASN A 50 -3.33 13.63 -7.74
N GLU A 51 -2.14 13.45 -8.28
CA GLU A 51 -1.87 13.60 -9.71
C GLU A 51 -2.15 12.28 -10.42
N TYR A 52 -3.23 12.27 -11.19
CA TYR A 52 -3.40 11.31 -12.27
C TYR A 52 -2.58 11.83 -13.44
N GLU A 53 -1.57 11.08 -13.88
CA GLU A 53 -0.91 11.38 -15.15
C GLU A 53 -1.97 11.47 -16.25
N GLU A 54 -1.92 12.53 -17.07
CA GLU A 54 -2.80 12.65 -18.23
C GLU A 54 -2.63 11.42 -19.10
N GLU A 55 -3.71 10.64 -19.23
CA GLU A 55 -3.68 9.47 -20.09
C GLU A 55 -3.60 9.92 -21.54
N ASN A 56 -2.54 9.54 -22.25
CA ASN A 56 -2.51 9.62 -23.69
C ASN A 56 -3.39 8.48 -24.26
N PRO A 57 -4.57 8.79 -24.86
CA PRO A 57 -5.49 7.77 -25.34
C PRO A 57 -4.93 6.96 -26.52
N ASP A 58 -3.89 7.45 -27.17
CA ASP A 58 -3.24 6.76 -28.29
C ASP A 58 -2.21 5.71 -27.85
N VAL A 59 -1.90 5.64 -26.54
CA VAL A 59 -0.94 4.66 -25.99
C VAL A 59 -1.65 3.41 -25.51
N ILE A 60 -1.27 2.25 -26.07
CA ILE A 60 -1.77 0.95 -25.63
C ILE A 60 -1.04 0.54 -24.34
N LYS A 61 -1.79 0.40 -23.24
CA LYS A 61 -1.31 -0.17 -21.99
C LYS A 61 -1.66 -1.65 -21.92
N PHE A 62 -0.68 -2.51 -21.64
CA PHE A 62 -0.92 -3.92 -21.35
C PHE A 62 -0.01 -4.41 -20.23
N SER A 63 -0.39 -5.50 -19.58
CA SER A 63 0.44 -6.15 -18.56
C SER A 63 0.57 -7.64 -18.86
N LEU A 64 1.74 -8.21 -18.56
CA LEU A 64 2.02 -9.63 -18.67
C LEU A 64 2.10 -10.25 -17.28
N ILE A 65 1.04 -10.95 -16.88
CA ILE A 65 0.92 -11.55 -15.55
C ILE A 65 1.00 -13.08 -15.67
N GLY A 66 1.69 -13.71 -14.72
CA GLY A 66 1.77 -15.16 -14.67
C GLY A 66 2.69 -15.65 -13.56
N ARG A 67 2.57 -16.95 -13.24
CA ARG A 67 3.35 -17.62 -12.18
C ARG A 67 4.87 -17.40 -12.35
N PRO A 68 5.67 -17.51 -11.28
CA PRO A 68 7.13 -17.49 -11.40
C PRO A 68 7.63 -18.47 -12.48
N ASN A 69 8.68 -18.08 -13.21
CA ASN A 69 9.39 -18.92 -14.19
C ASN A 69 8.62 -19.45 -15.41
N VAL A 70 7.42 -18.95 -15.73
CA VAL A 70 6.64 -19.36 -16.93
C VAL A 70 7.11 -18.73 -18.25
N GLY A 71 8.31 -18.14 -18.30
CA GLY A 71 8.85 -17.53 -19.52
C GLY A 71 8.38 -16.09 -19.82
N LYS A 72 7.83 -15.38 -18.83
CA LYS A 72 7.38 -13.97 -18.99
C LYS A 72 8.48 -13.06 -19.52
N SER A 73 9.68 -13.13 -18.93
CA SER A 73 10.82 -12.31 -19.35
C SER A 73 11.31 -12.69 -20.76
N SER A 74 11.28 -13.98 -21.12
CA SER A 74 11.61 -14.42 -22.47
C SER A 74 10.63 -13.85 -23.50
N LEU A 75 9.34 -13.80 -23.19
CA LEU A 75 8.32 -13.21 -24.06
C LEU A 75 8.51 -11.69 -24.21
N ILE A 76 8.79 -10.98 -23.12
CA ILE A 76 9.07 -9.54 -23.15
C ILE A 76 10.31 -9.25 -24.02
N ASN A 77 11.41 -9.97 -23.82
CA ASN A 77 12.62 -9.78 -24.60
C ASN A 77 12.39 -10.07 -26.10
N ALA A 78 11.63 -11.12 -26.41
CA ALA A 78 11.26 -11.44 -27.79
C ALA A 78 10.41 -10.34 -28.45
N ILE A 79 9.50 -9.71 -27.70
CA ILE A 79 8.67 -8.59 -28.20
C ILE A 79 9.51 -7.32 -28.38
N LEU A 80 10.46 -7.04 -27.48
CA LEU A 80 11.33 -5.86 -27.54
C LEU A 80 12.44 -5.98 -28.59
N GLY A 81 12.70 -7.19 -29.12
CA GLY A 81 13.78 -7.42 -30.08
C GLY A 81 15.18 -7.22 -29.49
N GLU A 82 15.29 -7.22 -28.16
CA GLU A 82 16.53 -7.02 -27.41
C GLU A 82 17.05 -8.37 -26.90
N ASP A 83 18.34 -8.63 -27.10
CA ASP A 83 18.94 -9.91 -26.71
C ASP A 83 19.12 -10.10 -25.19
N ARG A 84 18.92 -9.05 -24.37
CA ARG A 84 18.75 -9.06 -22.89
C ARG A 84 18.70 -7.64 -22.34
N VAL A 85 17.62 -7.27 -21.65
CA VAL A 85 17.56 -6.05 -20.80
C VAL A 85 17.25 -6.37 -19.32
N ILE A 86 16.93 -7.62 -19.00
CA ILE A 86 16.55 -8.08 -17.65
C ILE A 86 17.23 -9.42 -17.35
#